data_AF-A0A9P5W7V1-F1
#
_entry.id   AF-A0A9P5W7V1-F1
#
_cell.length_a   1.000
_cell.length_b   1.000
_cell.length_c   1.000
_cell.angle_alpha   90.00
_cell.angle_beta   90.00
_cell.angle_gamma   90.00
#
_symmetry.space_group_name_H-M   'P 1'
#
loop_
_entity.id
_entity.type
_entity.pdbx_description
1 polymer ?
#
loop_
_entity_poly.entity_id
_entity_poly.type
_entity_poly.pdbx_seq_one_letter_code
_entity_poly.pdbx_strand_id
1 'polypeptide(L)'
;MAGMPSPSIVQPGSMSMMGYQGSGYVATPDILRKHQEEYSLKQTGQMVMSQALSATPGSYIGMSSKYNNSVVPVLPRLANPQGH
;
A
#
# COMPACT_ATOMS: atom_id res chain seq x y z
N MET A 1 30.57 11.31 -1.61
CA MET A 1 29.37 10.94 -0.84
C MET A 1 28.17 11.51 -1.57
N ALA A 2 27.48 10.71 -2.40
CA ALA A 2 26.35 11.18 -3.20
C ALA A 2 25.05 11.04 -2.39
N GLY A 3 24.44 12.16 -2.04
CA GLY A 3 23.13 12.21 -1.39
C GLY A 3 22.05 11.76 -2.37
N MET A 4 21.24 10.80 -1.95
CA MET A 4 20.11 10.32 -2.73
C MET A 4 18.98 11.37 -2.68
N PRO A 5 18.35 11.73 -3.81
CA PRO A 5 17.21 12.62 -3.81
C PRO A 5 16.01 11.94 -3.14
N SER A 6 15.37 12.65 -2.20
CA SER A 6 14.12 12.22 -1.59
C SER A 6 13.02 12.15 -2.66
N PRO A 7 12.27 11.04 -2.77
CA PRO A 7 11.13 10.98 -3.66
C PRO A 7 10.03 11.91 -3.12
N SER A 8 9.69 12.95 -3.87
CA SER A 8 8.54 13.80 -3.58
C SER A 8 7.28 12.95 -3.62
N ILE A 9 6.69 12.69 -2.45
CA ILE A 9 5.32 12.24 -2.34
C ILE A 9 4.45 13.34 -2.95
N VAL A 10 3.77 13.00 -4.05
CA VAL A 10 2.72 13.85 -4.61
C VAL A 10 1.65 13.99 -3.53
N GLN A 11 1.65 15.14 -2.85
CA GLN A 11 0.55 15.53 -1.98
C GLN A 11 -0.69 15.73 -2.88
N PRO A 12 -1.78 14.98 -2.68
CA PRO A 12 -3.02 15.34 -3.34
C PRO A 12 -3.46 16.67 -2.74
N GLY A 13 -3.41 17.71 -3.58
CA GLY A 13 -3.87 19.05 -3.20
C GLY A 13 -5.29 18.97 -2.63
N SER A 14 -5.49 19.64 -1.50
CA SER A 14 -6.80 19.80 -0.88
C SER A 14 -7.72 20.58 -1.82
N MET A 15 -8.45 19.86 -2.68
CA MET A 15 -9.56 20.45 -3.42
C MET A 15 -10.70 20.72 -2.43
N SER A 16 -10.85 22.00 -2.07
CA SER A 16 -12.01 22.53 -1.38
C SER A 16 -13.26 22.24 -2.21
N MET A 17 -14.03 21.21 -1.84
CA MET A 17 -15.30 20.89 -2.48
C MET A 17 -16.35 21.93 -2.10
N MET A 18 -16.64 22.84 -3.03
CA MET A 18 -17.81 23.69 -3.00
C MET A 18 -19.00 22.92 -3.59
N GLY A 19 -19.98 22.63 -2.74
CA GLY A 19 -21.39 22.45 -3.11
C GLY A 19 -21.82 21.11 -3.68
N TYR A 20 -22.32 20.21 -2.82
CA TYR A 20 -23.41 19.30 -3.18
C TYR A 20 -24.35 19.15 -2.00
N GLN A 21 -25.45 19.92 -2.04
CA GLN A 21 -26.60 19.79 -1.16
C GLN A 21 -27.65 18.97 -1.94
N GLY A 22 -27.90 17.73 -1.52
CA GLY A 22 -28.89 16.89 -2.19
C GLY A 22 -28.89 15.43 -1.72
N SER A 23 -29.87 15.10 -0.88
CA SER A 23 -30.55 13.80 -0.79
C SER A 23 -29.71 12.52 -0.58
N GLY A 24 -29.77 11.95 0.62
CA GLY A 24 -29.84 10.48 0.83
C GLY A 24 -28.60 9.59 0.63
N TYR A 25 -27.46 10.09 0.15
CA TYR A 25 -26.26 9.25 0.01
C TYR A 25 -25.40 9.32 1.29
N VAL A 26 -25.53 8.30 2.14
CA VAL A 26 -24.57 8.08 3.23
C VAL A 26 -23.20 7.76 2.59
N ALA A 27 -22.25 8.69 2.72
CA ALA A 27 -20.80 8.46 2.73
C ALA A 27 -20.04 8.20 1.40
N THR A 28 -20.16 9.06 0.38
CA THR A 28 -19.17 9.15 -0.72
C THR A 28 -17.75 9.56 -0.27
N PRO A 29 -17.51 10.50 0.66
CA PRO A 29 -16.14 10.87 1.06
C PRO A 29 -15.39 9.74 1.77
N ASP A 30 -16.07 8.88 2.53
CA ASP A 30 -15.42 7.77 3.22
C ASP A 30 -14.97 6.65 2.29
N ILE A 31 -15.70 6.41 1.20
CA ILE A 31 -15.32 5.39 0.20
C ILE A 31 -14.04 5.81 -0.51
N LEU A 32 -14.00 7.06 -1.00
CA LEU A 32 -12.82 7.61 -1.66
C LEU A 32 -11.61 7.62 -0.72
N ARG A 33 -11.81 8.04 0.53
CA ARG A 33 -10.78 8.03 1.56
C ARG A 33 -10.26 6.61 1.85
N LYS A 34 -11.15 5.65 2.07
CA LYS A 34 -10.77 4.24 2.32
C LYS A 34 -10.00 3.64 1.15
N HIS A 35 -10.42 3.95 -0.09
CA HIS A 35 -9.73 3.47 -1.28
C HIS A 35 -8.32 4.04 -1.39
N GLN A 36 -8.16 5.34 -1.12
CA GLN A 36 -6.85 5.98 -1.11
C GLN A 36 -5.94 5.40 -0.02
N GLU A 37 -6.45 5.20 1.20
CA GLU A 37 -5.71 4.55 2.29
C GLU A 37 -5.24 3.14 1.89
N GLU A 38 -6.12 2.35 1.26
CA GLU A 38 -5.78 1.00 0.81
C GLU A 38 -4.72 1.01 -0.30
N TYR A 39 -4.82 1.94 -1.25
CA TYR A 39 -3.84 2.10 -2.32
C TYR A 39 -2.46 2.45 -1.76
N SER A 40 -2.38 3.42 -0.84
CA SER A 40 -1.13 3.81 -0.19
C SER A 40 -0.51 2.67 0.62
N LEU A 41 -1.32 1.87 1.33
CA LEU A 41 -0.85 0.69 2.07
C LEU A 41 -0.28 -0.38 1.14
N LYS A 42 -0.96 -0.66 0.02
CA LYS A 42 -0.48 -1.63 -0.98
C LYS A 42 0.83 -1.18 -1.63
N GLN A 43 0.93 0.10 -2.01
CA GLN A 43 2.15 0.66 -2.59
C GLN A 43 3.32 0.61 -1.58
N THR A 44 3.06 0.96 -0.33
CA THR A 44 4.07 0.86 0.74
C THR A 44 4.52 -0.58 0.96
N GLY A 45 3.58 -1.53 1.02
CA GLY A 45 3.90 -2.96 1.17
C GLY A 45 4.79 -3.49 0.05
N GLN A 46 4.54 -3.09 -1.21
CA GLN A 46 5.39 -3.43 -2.35
C GLN A 46 6.82 -2.89 -2.21
N MET A 47 6.97 -1.61 -1.83
CA MET A 47 8.29 -1.00 -1.65
C MET A 47 9.07 -1.67 -0.51
N VAL A 48 8.43 -1.92 0.63
CA VAL A 48 9.08 -2.57 1.78
C VAL A 48 9.46 -4.02 1.44
N MET A 49 8.62 -4.73 0.67
CA MET A 49 8.93 -6.09 0.22
C MET A 49 10.16 -6.11 -0.71
N SER A 50 10.23 -5.19 -1.66
CA SER A 50 11.39 -5.04 -2.54
C SER A 50 12.67 -4.72 -1.73
N GLN A 51 12.56 -3.84 -0.74
CA GLN A 51 13.67 -3.52 0.16
C GLN A 51 14.12 -4.75 0.97
N ALA A 52 13.18 -5.50 1.53
CA ALA A 52 13.48 -6.72 2.30
C ALA A 52 14.21 -7.76 1.44
N LEU A 53 13.74 -7.98 0.21
CA LEU A 53 14.39 -8.89 -0.75
C LEU A 53 15.81 -8.44 -1.11
N SER A 54 16.05 -7.13 -1.18
CA SER A 54 17.38 -6.58 -1.46
C SER A 54 18.34 -6.66 -0.26
N ALA A 55 17.82 -6.54 0.96
CA ALA A 55 18.61 -6.52 2.18
C ALA A 55 18.96 -7.94 2.65
N THR A 56 18.04 -8.89 2.52
CA THR A 56 18.27 -10.27 2.96
C THR A 56 17.51 -11.22 2.05
N PRO A 57 18.22 -12.04 1.24
CA PRO A 57 17.59 -13.05 0.41
C PRO A 57 16.72 -13.99 1.25
N GLY A 58 15.47 -14.17 0.86
CA GLY A 58 14.50 -14.96 1.61
C GLY A 58 13.12 -14.96 0.95
N SER A 59 12.21 -15.73 1.53
CA SER A 59 10.80 -15.74 1.11
C SER A 59 10.00 -14.81 2.02
N TYR A 60 9.31 -13.84 1.42
CA TYR A 60 8.51 -12.85 2.13
C TYR A 60 7.11 -12.76 1.54
N ILE A 61 6.14 -12.37 2.36
CA ILE A 61 4.78 -12.04 1.93
C ILE A 61 4.49 -10.59 2.29
N GLY A 62 3.99 -9.82 1.33
CA GLY A 62 3.47 -8.48 1.56
C GLY A 62 2.06 -8.51 2.15
N MET A 63 1.80 -7.66 3.14
CA MET A 63 0.51 -7.51 3.80
C MET A 63 0.10 -6.04 3.88
N SER A 64 -1.17 -5.74 3.67
CA SER A 64 -1.74 -4.42 3.97
C SER A 64 -1.93 -4.27 5.48
N SER A 65 -0.86 -3.90 6.19
CA SER A 65 -0.86 -3.78 7.66
C SER A 65 -0.78 -2.33 8.11
N LYS A 66 -1.60 -1.97 9.10
CA LYS A 66 -1.53 -0.65 9.78
C LYS A 66 -0.52 -0.63 10.93
N TYR A 67 0.05 -1.79 11.28
CA TYR A 67 0.87 -1.98 12.48
C TYR A 67 2.33 -2.30 12.15
N ASN A 68 2.87 -1.72 11.06
CA ASN A 68 4.25 -1.90 10.59
C ASN A 68 4.67 -3.34 10.27
N ASN A 69 3.72 -4.28 10.22
CA ASN A 69 3.95 -5.67 9.80
C ASN A 69 3.57 -5.85 8.33
N SER A 70 4.10 -4.98 7.46
CA SER A 70 3.76 -4.96 6.03
C SER A 70 4.47 -6.05 5.24
N VAL A 71 5.50 -6.67 5.81
CA VAL A 71 6.28 -7.76 5.22
C VAL A 71 6.56 -8.80 6.29
N VAL A 72 6.23 -10.06 6.02
CA VAL A 72 6.44 -11.18 6.94
C VAL A 72 7.34 -12.22 6.28
N PRO A 73 8.45 -12.63 6.92
CA PRO A 73 9.27 -13.73 6.43
C PRO A 73 8.52 -15.06 6.59
N VAL A 74 8.61 -15.90 5.57
CA VAL A 74 7.94 -17.21 5.55
C VAL A 74 8.87 -18.27 4.95
N LEU A 75 8.51 -19.54 5.15
CA LEU A 75 9.16 -20.64 4.42
C LEU A 75 8.80 -20.57 2.93
N PRO A 76 9.72 -20.98 2.03
CA PRO A 76 9.43 -21.09 0.61
C PRO A 76 8.18 -21.95 0.35
N ARG A 77 7.24 -21.42 -0.43
CA ARG A 77 6.07 -22.19 -0.86
C ARG A 77 6.49 -23.16 -1.95
N LEU A 78 6.24 -24.45 -1.75
CA LEU A 78 6.35 -25.43 -2.82
C LEU A 78 5.32 -25.10 -3.91
N ALA A 79 5.69 -25.32 -5.17
CA ALA A 79 4.71 -25.25 -6.26
C ALA A 79 3.55 -26.19 -5.92
N ASN A 80 2.31 -25.68 -6.03
CA ASN A 80 1.14 -26.47 -5.68
C ASN A 80 1.10 -27.69 -6.61
N PRO A 81 1.10 -28.94 -6.12
CA PRO A 81 1.10 -30.13 -6.98
C PRO A 81 -0.23 -30.32 -7.74
N GLN A 82 -1.22 -29.46 -7.51
CA GLN A 82 -2.52 -29.47 -8.17
C GLN A 82 -2.51 -28.52 -9.39
N GLY A 83 -1.66 -28.84 -10.37
CA GLY A 83 -1.86 -28.40 -11.75
C GLY A 83 -2.50 -29.55 -12.52
N HIS A 84 -3.79 -29.45 -12.79
CA HIS A 84 -4.44 -30.19 -13.89
C HIS A 84 -4.24 -29.42 -15.19
#